data_AF-A0A3D5Y5M5-F1
#
_entry.id   AF-A0A3D5Y5M5-F1
#
_cell.length_a   1.000
_cell.length_b   1.000
_cell.length_c   1.000
_cell.angle_alpha   90.00
_cell.angle_beta   90.00
_cell.angle_gamma   90.00
#
_symmetry.space_group_name_H-M   'P 1'
#
loop_
_entity.id
_entity.type
_entity.pdbx_description
1 polymer ?
#
loop_
_entity_poly.entity_id
_entity_poly.type
_entity_poly.pdbx_seq_one_letter_code
_entity_poly.pdbx_strand_id
1 'polypeptide(L)'
;FLVDATTKVSVPVLDRPDEERRHTAVIGAGPAGLTAAYFLARLGHKVTVYEAMPKPGGMLRYGIPAYRLPREELERDIERIT
;
A
#
# COMPACT_ATOMS: atom_id res chain seq x y z
N PHE A 1 19.18 -8.44 4.55
CA PHE A 1 18.46 -8.11 5.80
C PHE A 1 17.25 -7.18 5.59
N LEU A 2 17.00 -6.66 4.38
CA LEU A 2 15.68 -6.21 3.96
C LEU A 2 15.16 -7.19 2.90
N VAL A 3 13.93 -7.67 3.07
CA VAL A 3 13.18 -8.33 2.01
C VAL A 3 12.78 -7.22 1.03
N ASP A 4 13.14 -7.34 -0.25
CA ASP A 4 12.84 -6.37 -1.32
C ASP A 4 11.34 -6.36 -1.72
N ALA A 5 10.43 -6.37 -0.74
CA ALA A 5 9.00 -6.24 -0.99
C ALA A 5 8.63 -4.76 -1.18
N THR A 6 9.00 -4.22 -2.35
CA THR A 6 8.53 -2.90 -2.80
C THR A 6 7.15 -3.02 -3.43
N THR A 7 6.19 -2.28 -2.90
CA THR A 7 4.84 -2.20 -3.46
C THR A 7 4.65 -0.81 -4.06
N LYS A 8 4.42 -0.76 -5.38
CA LYS A 8 4.03 0.48 -6.07
C LYS A 8 2.52 0.64 -5.91
N VAL A 9 2.09 1.87 -5.66
CA VAL A 9 0.67 2.23 -5.49
C VAL A 9 0.20 2.91 -6.76
N SER A 10 -0.78 2.33 -7.44
CA SER A 10 -1.37 2.87 -8.65
C SER A 10 -2.85 3.24 -8.43
N VAL A 11 -3.12 4.54 -8.38
CA VAL A 11 -4.48 5.08 -8.23
C VAL A 11 -4.69 6.24 -9.19
N PRO A 12 -5.93 6.48 -9.65
CA PRO A 12 -6.24 7.63 -10.49
C PRO A 12 -5.91 8.93 -9.74
N VAL A 13 -5.00 9.71 -10.32
CA VAL A 13 -4.45 10.94 -9.75
C VAL A 13 -5.47 12.07 -9.87
N LEU A 14 -5.71 12.80 -8.77
CA LEU A 14 -6.42 14.08 -8.82
C LEU A 14 -5.52 15.11 -9.47
N ASP A 15 -6.05 15.87 -10.43
CA ASP A 15 -5.30 16.79 -11.27
C ASP A 15 -4.63 17.88 -10.41
N ARG A 16 -3.31 17.74 -10.19
CA ARG A 16 -2.47 18.68 -9.45
C ARG A 16 -1.25 19.09 -10.26
N PRO A 17 -0.80 20.36 -10.14
CA PRO A 17 0.40 20.85 -10.79
C PRO A 17 1.63 20.03 -10.37
N ASP A 18 2.52 19.76 -11.34
CA ASP A 18 3.67 18.86 -11.18
C ASP A 18 4.64 19.29 -10.06
N GLU A 19 4.72 20.59 -9.77
CA GLU A 19 5.62 21.18 -8.78
C GLU A 19 5.32 20.73 -7.33
N GLU A 20 4.09 20.29 -7.05
CA GLU A 20 3.70 19.77 -5.74
C GLU A 20 3.92 18.25 -5.59
N ARG A 21 4.28 17.56 -6.67
CA ARG A 21 4.43 16.10 -6.70
C ARG A 21 5.76 15.68 -6.08
N ARG A 22 5.74 15.45 -4.77
CA ARG A 22 6.88 14.86 -4.04
C ARG A 22 6.96 13.33 -4.22
N HIS A 23 8.19 12.81 -4.17
CA HIS A 23 8.43 11.37 -3.99
C HIS A 23 8.36 11.05 -2.50
N THR A 24 7.50 10.10 -2.13
CA THR A 24 7.25 9.74 -0.73
C THR A 24 7.48 8.25 -0.50
N ALA A 25 8.17 7.91 0.58
CA ALA A 25 8.32 6.54 1.04
C ALA A 25 7.35 6.27 2.21
N VAL A 26 6.66 5.14 2.18
CA VAL A 26 5.83 4.65 3.29
C VAL A 26 6.44 3.33 3.78
N ILE A 27 6.65 3.22 5.09
CA ILE A 27 7.22 2.02 5.72
C ILE A 27 6.10 1.22 6.37
N GLY A 28 5.95 -0.02 5.93
CA GLY A 28 4.88 -0.96 6.31
C GLY A 28 3.70 -0.93 5.32
N ALA A 29 3.36 -2.10 4.77
CA ALA A 29 2.19 -2.32 3.92
C ALA A 29 1.01 -2.90 4.73
N GLY A 30 0.84 -2.43 5.98
CA GLY A 30 -0.36 -2.69 6.78
C GLY A 30 -1.54 -1.79 6.38
N PRO A 31 -2.68 -1.88 7.08
CA PRO A 31 -3.86 -1.06 6.77
C PRO A 31 -3.56 0.44 6.80
N ALA A 32 -2.84 0.92 7.80
CA ALA A 32 -2.47 2.33 7.91
C ALA A 32 -1.54 2.79 6.78
N GLY A 33 -0.49 2.01 6.47
CA GLY A 33 0.47 2.35 5.43
C GLY A 33 -0.13 2.34 4.03
N LEU A 34 -0.92 1.32 3.69
CA LEU A 34 -1.64 1.25 2.42
C LEU A 34 -2.66 2.39 2.27
N THR A 35 -3.35 2.76 3.35
CA THR A 35 -4.30 3.89 3.35
C THR A 35 -3.57 5.22 3.12
N ALA A 36 -2.47 5.46 3.83
CA ALA A 36 -1.65 6.65 3.65
C ALA A 36 -1.11 6.73 2.22
N ALA A 37 -0.59 5.62 1.69
CA ALA A 37 -0.06 5.55 0.34
C ALA A 37 -1.15 5.79 -0.72
N TYR A 38 -2.34 5.23 -0.53
CA TYR A 38 -3.51 5.47 -1.39
C TYR A 38 -3.85 6.96 -1.49
N PHE A 39 -4.01 7.64 -0.36
CA PHE A 39 -4.36 9.06 -0.38
C PHE A 39 -3.25 9.94 -0.93
N LEU A 40 -1.99 9.67 -0.58
CA LEU A 40 -0.84 10.40 -1.12
C LEU A 40 -0.75 10.23 -2.64
N ALA A 41 -0.93 9.01 -3.15
CA ALA A 41 -0.92 8.74 -4.57
C ALA A 41 -2.13 9.37 -5.29
N ARG A 42 -3.30 9.41 -4.64
CA ARG A 42 -4.49 10.10 -5.17
C ARG A 42 -4.31 11.61 -5.22
N LEU A 43 -3.52 12.16 -4.30
CA LEU A 43 -3.04 13.55 -4.37
C LEU A 43 -1.93 13.71 -5.44
N GLY A 44 -1.51 12.68 -6.17
CA GLY A 44 -0.50 12.80 -7.23
C GLY A 44 0.96 12.74 -6.74
N HIS A 45 1.20 12.36 -5.48
CA HIS A 45 2.55 12.03 -5.04
C HIS A 45 3.00 10.69 -5.62
N LYS A 46 4.29 10.57 -5.94
CA LYS A 46 4.86 9.27 -6.33
C LYS A 46 5.26 8.52 -5.07
N VAL A 47 4.45 7.53 -4.69
CA VAL A 47 4.61 6.79 -3.44
C VAL A 47 5.27 5.44 -3.67
N THR A 48 6.24 5.09 -2.83
CA THR A 48 6.80 3.73 -2.75
C THR A 48 6.55 3.18 -1.35
N VAL A 49 5.91 2.00 -1.25
CA VAL A 49 5.68 1.33 0.03
C VAL A 49 6.72 0.23 0.20
N TYR A 50 7.36 0.19 1.37
CA TYR A 50 8.33 -0.83 1.75
C TYR A 50 7.74 -1.72 2.82
N GLU A 51 7.78 -3.04 2.63
CA GLU A 51 7.28 -4.03 3.58
C GLU A 51 8.40 -4.99 3.99
N ALA A 52 8.44 -5.35 5.28
CA ALA A 52 9.41 -6.31 5.78
C ALA A 52 8.96 -7.76 5.56
N MET A 53 7.64 -7.98 5.55
CA MET A 53 7.01 -9.27 5.37
C MET A 53 6.90 -9.68 3.89
N PRO A 54 6.77 -10.98 3.55
CA PRO A 54 6.75 -11.45 2.17
C PRO A 54 5.58 -10.94 1.32
N LYS A 55 4.45 -10.61 1.96
CA LYS A 55 3.24 -10.09 1.32
C LYS A 55 2.69 -8.88 2.07
N PRO A 56 2.10 -7.90 1.36
CA PRO A 56 1.40 -6.77 1.96
C PRO A 56 0.14 -7.22 2.73
N GLY A 57 -0.34 -6.37 3.62
CA GLY A 57 -1.54 -6.55 4.43
C GLY A 57 -1.31 -6.46 5.94
N GLY A 58 -0.05 -6.47 6.40
CA GLY A 58 0.30 -6.35 7.82
C GLY A 58 -0.55 -7.26 8.72
N MET A 59 -1.10 -6.71 9.80
CA MET A 59 -1.94 -7.48 10.73
C MET A 59 -3.22 -8.08 10.12
N LEU A 60 -3.74 -7.51 9.02
CA LEU A 60 -4.88 -8.12 8.32
C LEU A 60 -4.48 -9.49 7.73
N ARG A 61 -3.25 -9.60 7.22
CA ARG A 61 -2.72 -10.86 6.70
C ARG A 61 -2.16 -11.77 7.79
N TYR A 62 -1.33 -11.24 8.68
CA TYR A 62 -0.54 -12.07 9.60
C TYR A 62 -1.18 -12.26 10.98
N GLY A 63 -2.13 -11.41 11.37
CA GLY A 63 -2.78 -11.46 12.68
C GLY A 63 -4.18 -12.07 12.68
N ILE A 64 -4.95 -11.85 11.62
CA ILE A 64 -6.34 -12.36 11.53
C ILE A 64 -6.33 -13.75 10.86
N PRO A 65 -6.94 -14.77 11.49
CA PRO A 65 -7.12 -16.09 10.88
C PRO A 65 -7.97 -16.05 9.60
N ALA A 66 -7.65 -16.92 8.64
CA ALA A 66 -8.30 -16.93 7.32
C ALA A 66 -9.82 -17.16 7.36
N TYR A 67 -10.33 -17.89 8.36
CA TYR A 67 -11.78 -18.11 8.52
C TYR A 67 -12.53 -16.85 8.97
N ARG A 68 -11.84 -15.84 9.53
CA ARG A 68 -12.41 -14.52 9.87
C ARG A 68 -12.20 -13.49 8.76
N LEU A 69 -11.10 -13.61 8.03
CA LEU A 69 -10.78 -12.75 6.90
C LEU A 69 -10.19 -13.60 5.78
N PRO A 70 -11.02 -14.03 4.81
CA PRO A 70 -10.57 -14.82 3.66
C PRO A 70 -9.41 -14.12 2.93
N ARG A 71 -8.39 -14.90 2.57
CA ARG A 71 -7.17 -14.35 1.95
C ARG A 71 -7.42 -13.77 0.57
N GLU A 72 -8.38 -14.34 -0.16
CA GLU A 72 -8.78 -13.89 -1.49
C GLU A 72 -9.40 -12.50 -1.45
N GLU A 73 -10.28 -12.23 -0.49
CA GLU A 73 -10.89 -10.90 -0.32
C GLU A 73 -9.84 -9.86 0.09
N LEU A 74 -8.94 -10.23 1.00
CA LEU A 74 -7.81 -9.35 1.36
C LEU A 74 -6.89 -9.07 0.16
N GLU A 75 -6.61 -10.07 -0.67
CA GLU A 75 -5.79 -9.90 -1.87
C GLU A 75 -6.47 -8.98 -2.89
N ARG A 76 -7.78 -9.16 -3.14
CA ARG A 76 -8.55 -8.24 -4.02
C ARG A 76 -8.50 -6.79 -3.54
N ASP A 77 -8.62 -6.55 -2.24
CA ASP A 77 -8.59 -5.19 -1.70
C ASP A 77 -7.22 -4.54 -1.78
N ILE A 78 -6.15 -5.33 -1.61
CA ILE A 78 -4.78 -4.83 -1.78
C ILE A 78 -4.52 -4.51 -3.26
N GLU A 79 -4.90 -5.39 -4.18
CA GLU A 79 -4.74 -5.20 -5.64
C GLU A 79 -5.46 -3.94 -6.16
N ARG A 80 -6.53 -3.51 -5.51
CA ARG A 80 -7.22 -2.24 -5.86
C ARG A 80 -6.40 -0.99 -5.53
N ILE A 81 -5.46 -1.10 -4.59
CA ILE A 81 -4.64 0.02 -4.11
C ILE A 81 -3.29 0.04 -4.84
N THR A 82 -2.74 -1.14 -5.12
CA THR A 82 -1.37 -1.33 -5.61
C THR A 82 -1.32 -1.48 -7.11
#